data_AF-A0A959ACP5-F1
#
_entry.id   AF-A0A959ACP5-F1
#
_cell.length_a   1.000
_cell.length_b   1.000
_cell.length_c   1.000
_cell.angle_alpha   90.00
_cell.angle_beta   90.00
_cell.angle_gamma   90.00
#
_symmetry.space_group_name_H-M   'P 1'
#
loop_
_entity.id
_entity.type
_entity.pdbx_description
1 polymer ?
#
loop_
_entity_poly.entity_id
_entity_poly.type
_entity_poly.pdbx_seq_one_letter_code
_entity_poly.pdbx_strand_id
1 'polypeptide(L)'
;MNRIVLSLVLVISGLSNQYSWCQTNVTLLSTIDFPDEQLANVWGYSSGGSEYALVGGFDGTHIIDITDPYSPNEVAFVNGPD
;
A
#
# COMPACT_ATOMS: atom_id res chain seq x y z
N MET A 1 -46.73 8.28 5.72
CA MET A 1 -46.15 6.96 6.05
C MET A 1 -44.90 6.66 5.23
N ASN A 2 -44.96 6.70 3.88
CA ASN A 2 -43.83 6.31 3.01
C ASN A 2 -42.55 7.14 3.17
N ARG A 3 -42.64 8.45 3.48
CA ARG A 3 -41.47 9.33 3.65
C ARG A 3 -40.66 9.01 4.90
N ILE A 4 -41.32 8.66 6.00
CA ILE A 4 -40.67 8.32 7.28
C ILE A 4 -39.96 6.96 7.15
N VAL A 5 -40.60 6.00 6.49
CA VAL A 5 -40.02 4.68 6.22
C VAL A 5 -38.76 4.80 5.37
N LEU A 6 -38.78 5.63 4.32
CA LEU A 6 -37.61 5.87 3.46
C LEU A 6 -36.45 6.52 4.22
N SER A 7 -36.75 7.52 5.07
CA SER A 7 -35.73 8.17 5.92
C SER A 7 -35.10 7.20 6.91
N LEU A 8 -35.87 6.30 7.53
CA LEU A 8 -35.35 5.29 8.45
C LEU A 8 -34.42 4.28 7.74
N VAL A 9 -34.79 3.83 6.54
CA VAL A 9 -33.96 2.90 5.74
C VAL A 9 -32.60 3.52 5.39
N LEU A 10 -32.58 4.79 4.97
CA LEU A 10 -31.35 5.51 4.63
C LEU A 10 -30.40 5.67 5.83
N VAL A 11 -30.95 5.98 7.01
CA VAL A 11 -30.17 6.10 8.25
C VAL A 11 -29.58 4.75 8.66
N ILE A 12 -30.35 3.67 8.57
CA ILE A 12 -29.89 2.32 8.92
C ILE A 12 -28.77 1.86 7.95
N SER A 13 -28.87 2.17 6.66
CA SER A 13 -27.80 1.85 5.69
C SER A 13 -26.53 2.69 5.86
N GLY A 14 -26.63 3.91 6.41
CA GLY A 14 -25.46 4.74 6.73
C GLY A 14 -24.73 4.33 8.00
N LEU A 15 -25.42 3.62 8.91
CA LEU A 15 -24.88 3.14 10.18
C LEU A 15 -24.32 1.72 10.11
N SER A 16 -24.53 1.00 9.00
CA SER A 16 -23.88 -0.29 8.79
C SER A 16 -22.39 -0.08 8.50
N ASN A 17 -21.53 -0.76 9.27
CA ASN A 17 -20.10 -0.83 9.01
C ASN A 17 -19.87 -1.31 7.56
N GLN A 18 -19.33 -0.43 6.72
CA GLN A 18 -18.90 -0.77 5.37
C GLN A 18 -17.59 -1.55 5.47
N TYR A 19 -17.68 -2.86 5.72
CA TYR A 19 -16.52 -3.73 5.55
C TYR A 19 -16.22 -3.83 4.06
N SER A 20 -15.16 -3.16 3.60
CA SER A 20 -14.58 -3.44 2.29
C SER A 20 -13.89 -4.79 2.36
N TRP A 21 -14.46 -5.80 1.71
CA TRP A 21 -13.87 -7.13 1.62
C TRP A 21 -12.74 -7.08 0.58
N CYS A 22 -11.52 -6.80 1.02
CA CYS A 22 -10.32 -6.81 0.20
C CYS A 22 -9.30 -7.80 0.77
N GLN A 23 -8.66 -8.59 -0.11
CA GLN A 23 -7.58 -9.54 0.14
C GLN A 23 -7.83 -10.59 1.26
N THR A 24 -8.51 -11.68 0.95
CA THR A 24 -8.83 -12.75 1.92
C THR A 24 -7.69 -13.71 2.27
N ASN A 25 -6.52 -13.61 1.63
CA ASN A 25 -5.44 -14.61 1.77
C ASN A 25 -4.04 -13.99 1.84
N VAL A 26 -3.89 -12.77 2.35
CA VAL A 26 -2.57 -12.16 2.57
C VAL A 26 -2.45 -11.70 4.01
N THR A 27 -1.23 -11.74 4.54
CA THR A 27 -0.89 -11.19 5.85
C THR A 27 0.09 -10.07 5.65
N LEU A 28 -0.19 -8.90 6.23
CA LEU A 28 0.77 -7.80 6.27
C LEU A 28 1.93 -8.19 7.20
N LEU A 29 3.16 -8.16 6.70
CA LEU A 29 4.37 -8.53 7.45
C LEU A 29 5.16 -7.31 7.93
N SER A 30 5.19 -6.24 7.12
CA SER A 30 5.91 -5.00 7.40
C SER A 30 5.37 -3.83 6.57
N THR A 31 5.73 -2.61 6.96
CA THR A 31 5.43 -1.36 6.26
C THR A 31 6.71 -0.51 6.23
N ILE A 32 6.94 0.19 5.13
CA ILE A 32 8.00 1.21 4.99
C ILE A 32 7.34 2.53 4.57
N ASP A 33 7.72 3.62 5.23
CA ASP A 33 7.13 4.94 5.03
C ASP A 33 8.12 5.88 4.32
N PHE A 34 7.61 6.65 3.36
CA PHE A 34 8.36 7.70 2.64
C PHE A 34 7.65 9.05 2.89
N PRO A 35 7.86 9.69 4.05
CA PRO A 35 7.00 10.78 4.54
C PRO A 35 7.06 12.05 3.69
N ASP A 36 8.19 12.30 3.01
CA ASP A 36 8.44 13.54 2.26
C ASP A 36 8.51 13.31 0.75
N GLU A 37 8.02 12.17 0.27
CA GLU A 37 8.18 11.77 -1.13
C GLU A 37 6.86 11.41 -1.80
N GLN A 38 6.69 11.90 -3.03
CA GLN A 38 5.58 11.46 -3.89
C GLN A 38 6.03 10.23 -4.67
N LEU A 39 5.39 9.10 -4.37
CA LEU A 39 5.67 7.83 -5.04
C LEU A 39 4.86 7.71 -6.34
N ALA A 40 5.47 7.13 -7.37
CA ALA A 40 4.88 6.94 -8.67
C ALA A 40 4.50 5.47 -8.95
N ASN A 41 5.40 4.52 -8.64
CA ASN A 41 5.20 3.11 -8.94
C ASN A 41 6.00 2.20 -7.99
N VAL A 42 5.62 0.93 -7.92
CA VAL A 42 6.40 -0.14 -7.28
C VAL A 42 6.55 -1.33 -8.22
N TRP A 43 7.75 -1.90 -8.29
CA TRP A 43 8.04 -3.16 -8.96
C TRP A 43 8.90 -4.06 -8.07
N GLY A 44 9.26 -5.25 -8.56
CA GLY A 44 9.96 -6.26 -7.80
C GLY A 44 11.00 -6.99 -8.64
N TYR A 45 12.12 -7.33 -8.01
CA TYR A 45 13.18 -8.14 -8.60
C TYR A 45 13.56 -9.26 -7.64
N SER A 46 13.64 -10.50 -8.12
CA SER A 46 14.07 -11.64 -7.32
C SER A 46 15.11 -12.45 -8.07
N SER A 47 16.23 -12.75 -7.39
CA SER A 47 17.32 -13.55 -7.94
C SER A 47 18.21 -14.10 -6.83
N GLY A 48 18.65 -15.35 -6.97
CA GLY A 48 19.65 -15.94 -6.07
C GLY A 48 19.25 -16.05 -4.60
N GLY A 49 17.95 -16.03 -4.29
CA GLY A 49 17.43 -16.03 -2.92
C GLY A 49 17.29 -14.63 -2.30
N SER A 50 17.61 -13.58 -3.04
CA SER A 50 17.31 -12.20 -2.66
C SER A 50 16.07 -11.69 -3.37
N GLU A 51 15.32 -10.81 -2.70
CA GLU A 51 14.15 -10.15 -3.25
C GLU A 51 14.20 -8.66 -2.93
N TYR A 52 13.86 -7.83 -3.92
CA TYR A 52 13.93 -6.38 -3.83
C TYR A 52 12.64 -5.72 -4.32
N ALA A 53 12.17 -4.72 -3.59
CA ALA A 53 11.17 -3.78 -4.07
C ALA A 53 11.87 -2.59 -4.72
N LEU A 54 11.41 -2.22 -5.92
CA LEU A 54 11.88 -1.07 -6.67
C LEU A 54 10.78 -0.01 -6.60
N VAL A 55 10.97 1.00 -5.75
CA VAL A 55 9.96 2.01 -5.47
C VAL A 55 10.35 3.29 -6.21
N GLY A 56 9.57 3.67 -7.21
CA GLY A 56 9.77 4.92 -7.94
C GLY A 56 9.21 6.10 -7.15
N GLY A 57 10.05 7.08 -6.88
CA GLY A 57 9.71 8.37 -6.31
C GLY A 57 9.80 9.49 -7.33
N PHE A 58 9.50 10.72 -6.90
CA PHE A 58 9.57 11.91 -7.76
C PHE A 58 11.02 12.23 -8.16
N ASP A 59 11.95 12.12 -7.21
CA ASP A 59 13.36 12.49 -7.40
C ASP A 59 14.26 11.30 -7.76
N GLY A 60 13.71 10.08 -7.89
CA GLY A 60 14.50 8.89 -8.18
C GLY A 60 13.82 7.56 -7.92
N THR A 61 14.61 6.53 -7.64
CA THR A 61 14.13 5.17 -7.37
C THR A 61 14.85 4.61 -6.15
N HIS A 62 14.07 4.19 -5.16
CA HIS A 62 14.55 3.44 -4.00
C HIS A 62 14.64 1.96 -4.34
N ILE A 63 15.72 1.34 -3.88
CA ILE A 63 15.94 -0.11 -3.95
C ILE A 63 15.89 -0.62 -2.52
N ILE A 64 14.83 -1.35 -2.20
CA ILE A 64 14.56 -1.89 -0.87
C ILE A 64 14.83 -3.39 -0.90
N ASP A 65 15.76 -3.88 -0.09
CA ASP A 65 15.90 -5.32 0.18
C ASP A 65 14.73 -5.78 1.03
N ILE A 66 13.98 -6.75 0.52
CA ILE A 66 12.81 -7.38 1.16
C ILE A 66 13.02 -8.89 1.35
N THR A 67 14.27 -9.36 1.30
CA THR A 67 14.62 -10.78 1.48
C THR A 67 14.16 -11.31 2.84
N ASP A 68 14.29 -10.52 3.90
CA ASP A 68 13.54 -10.72 5.15
C ASP A 68 12.29 -9.83 5.12
N PRO A 69 11.08 -10.40 4.92
CA PRO A 69 9.87 -9.61 4.78
C PRO A 69 9.43 -8.92 6.08
N TYR A 70 10.03 -9.27 7.23
CA TYR A 70 9.74 -8.63 8.52
C TYR A 70 10.66 -7.43 8.79
N SER A 71 11.75 -7.28 8.04
CA SER A 71 12.71 -6.20 8.21
C SER A 71 13.22 -5.63 6.87
N PRO A 72 12.34 -5.02 6.04
CA PRO A 72 12.76 -4.33 4.82
C PRO A 72 13.81 -3.24 5.10
N ASN A 73 14.79 -3.11 4.22
CA ASN A 73 15.82 -2.09 4.36
C ASN A 73 16.18 -1.46 3.00
N GLU A 74 16.26 -0.13 2.94
CA GLU A 74 16.76 0.55 1.75
C GLU A 74 18.27 0.31 1.61
N VAL A 75 18.68 -0.21 0.45
CA VAL A 75 20.08 -0.52 0.15
C VAL A 75 20.69 0.44 -0.86
N ALA A 76 19.87 1.15 -1.64
CA ALA A 76 20.32 2.18 -2.55
C ALA A 76 19.17 3.12 -2.96
N PHE A 77 19.55 4.35 -3.32
CA PHE A 77 18.72 5.30 -4.04
C PHE A 77 19.42 5.70 -5.35
N VAL A 78 18.68 5.68 -6.44
CA VAL A 78 19.16 6.11 -7.76
C VAL A 78 18.44 7.39 -8.13
N ASN A 79 19.17 8.50 -8.20
CA ASN A 79 18.60 9.79 -8.61
C ASN A 79 17.95 9.70 -9.99
N GLY A 80 16.81 10.37 -10.13
CA GLY A 80 16.19 10.66 -11.40
C GLY A 80 17.02 11.63 -12.23
N PRO A 81 16.72 11.76 -13.54
CA PRO A 81 17.29 12.81 -14.35
C PRO A 81 16.82 14.20 -13.88
N ASP A 82 17.73 15.18 -13.91
CA ASP A 82 17.43 16.61 -13.68
C ASP A 82 16.45 17.19 -14.72
#